data_AF-A0A1V9A6Q1-F1
#
_entry.id   AF-A0A1V9A6Q1-F1
#
_cell.length_a   1.000
_cell.length_b   1.000
_cell.length_c   1.000
_cell.angle_alpha   90.00
_cell.angle_beta   90.00
_cell.angle_gamma   90.00
#
_symmetry.space_group_name_H-M   'P 1'
#
loop_
_entity.id
_entity.type
_entity.pdbx_description
1 polymer ?
#
loop_
_entity_poly.entity_id
_entity_poly.type
_entity_poly.pdbx_seq_one_letter_code
_entity_poly.pdbx_strand_id
1 'polypeptide(L)'
;MTRAGSAQPPGAPKQGNSGQQGSFAWLITDFVHRVPGAAHAVVVSADGLLLAASRGLPKDRADQLAAVASGLTSLARGAAQVFEGGPVAQTVVEMANGFLFLMSVSDGSCLAVLGAPDSDIGLVVYEMTLLVDRVGQQMTPELRAQLQGSRR
;
A
#
# COMPACT_ATOMS: atom_id res chain seq x y z
N MET A 1 46.19 2.92 -41.97
CA MET A 1 45.93 2.87 -40.51
C MET A 1 44.75 3.79 -40.22
N THR A 2 43.52 3.28 -40.25
CA THR A 2 42.31 4.06 -39.97
C THR A 2 41.41 3.16 -39.13
N ARG A 3 41.17 3.55 -37.87
CA ARG A 3 40.50 2.73 -36.86
C ARG A 3 38.99 2.93 -37.00
N ALA A 4 38.27 1.87 -37.36
CA ALA A 4 36.81 1.82 -37.41
C ALA A 4 36.24 1.82 -35.98
N GLY A 5 35.19 2.62 -35.77
CA GLY A 5 34.46 2.73 -34.52
C GLY A 5 33.69 1.45 -34.17
N SER A 6 33.83 1.02 -32.93
CA SER A 6 33.00 -0.02 -32.32
C SER A 6 31.76 0.63 -31.70
N ALA A 7 30.60 0.28 -32.26
CA ALA A 7 29.29 0.67 -31.77
C ALA A 7 28.96 -0.01 -30.43
N GLN A 8 28.49 0.78 -29.47
CA GLN A 8 27.94 0.36 -28.18
C GLN A 8 26.53 -0.25 -28.40
N PRO A 9 26.18 -1.41 -27.80
CA PRO A 9 24.82 -1.94 -27.89
C PRO A 9 23.81 -1.12 -27.06
N PRO A 10 22.55 -1.00 -27.50
CA PRO A 10 21.54 -0.15 -26.89
C PRO A 10 21.03 -0.71 -25.56
N GLY A 11 20.76 0.22 -24.64
CA GLY A 11 20.52 0.00 -23.22
C GLY A 11 19.38 -0.95 -22.86
N ALA A 12 19.63 -1.73 -21.81
CA ALA A 12 18.61 -2.46 -21.07
C ALA A 12 17.55 -1.47 -20.51
N PRO A 13 16.26 -1.82 -20.53
CA PRO A 13 15.22 -1.00 -19.93
C PRO A 13 15.40 -0.98 -18.41
N LYS A 14 15.35 0.22 -17.83
CA LYS A 14 15.38 0.47 -16.39
C LYS A 14 14.17 -0.20 -15.72
N GLN A 15 14.38 -1.36 -15.09
CA GLN A 15 13.43 -1.96 -14.16
C GLN A 15 13.43 -1.14 -12.88
N GLY A 16 12.45 -0.25 -12.74
CA GLY A 16 12.34 0.62 -11.57
C GLY A 16 10.92 1.15 -11.39
N ASN A 17 9.91 0.28 -11.42
CA ASN A 17 8.59 0.51 -10.80
C ASN A 17 7.67 -0.72 -10.92
N SER A 18 7.71 -1.40 -12.08
CA SER A 18 6.80 -2.50 -12.42
C SER A 18 7.00 -3.77 -11.58
N GLY A 19 8.24 -4.10 -11.21
CA GLY A 19 8.54 -5.23 -10.34
C GLY A 19 8.03 -5.04 -8.91
N GLN A 20 8.09 -3.80 -8.39
CA GLN A 20 7.68 -3.48 -7.02
C GLN A 20 6.15 -3.41 -6.87
N GLN A 21 5.46 -2.78 -7.83
CA GLN A 21 3.99 -2.79 -7.90
C GLN A 21 3.47 -4.22 -8.07
N GLY A 22 4.15 -5.03 -8.89
CA GLY A 22 3.90 -6.47 -8.99
C GLY A 22 4.10 -7.19 -7.65
N SER A 23 5.14 -6.82 -6.88
CA SER A 23 5.42 -7.39 -5.56
C SER A 23 4.29 -7.11 -4.55
N PHE A 24 3.84 -5.86 -4.45
CA PHE A 24 2.76 -5.52 -3.51
C PHE A 24 1.41 -6.09 -3.94
N ALA A 25 1.10 -6.07 -5.24
CA ALA A 25 -0.16 -6.60 -5.75
C ALA A 25 -0.30 -8.11 -5.46
N TRP A 26 0.77 -8.90 -5.57
CA TRP A 26 0.68 -10.32 -5.21
C TRP A 26 0.50 -10.52 -3.70
N LEU A 27 1.22 -9.76 -2.86
CA LEU A 27 1.15 -9.86 -1.39
C LEU A 27 -0.24 -9.59 -0.85
N ILE A 28 -0.87 -8.50 -1.30
CA ILE A 28 -2.21 -8.12 -0.85
C ILE A 28 -3.29 -9.02 -1.47
N THR A 29 -3.05 -9.56 -2.66
CA THR A 29 -3.94 -10.56 -3.27
C THR A 29 -3.91 -11.87 -2.46
N ASP A 30 -2.72 -12.34 -2.08
CA ASP A 30 -2.56 -13.51 -1.22
C ASP A 30 -3.23 -13.31 0.15
N PHE A 31 -3.06 -12.13 0.75
CA PHE A 31 -3.76 -11.75 1.98
C PHE A 31 -5.28 -11.85 1.83
N VAL A 32 -5.87 -11.23 0.80
CA VAL A 32 -7.33 -11.27 0.59
C VAL A 32 -7.83 -12.71 0.40
N HIS A 33 -7.05 -13.57 -0.24
CA HIS A 33 -7.44 -14.98 -0.43
C HIS A 33 -7.34 -15.82 0.84
N ARG A 34 -6.36 -15.58 1.70
CA ARG A 34 -6.11 -16.41 2.89
C ARG A 34 -6.90 -15.99 4.11
N VAL A 35 -7.28 -14.71 4.22
CA VAL A 35 -7.93 -14.15 5.41
C VAL A 35 -9.44 -14.16 5.25
N PRO A 36 -10.17 -14.99 6.02
CA PRO A 36 -11.62 -14.98 6.01
C PRO A 36 -12.19 -13.60 6.32
N GLY A 37 -13.19 -13.18 5.56
CA GLY A 37 -13.82 -11.88 5.72
C GLY A 37 -13.08 -10.71 5.06
N ALA A 38 -11.85 -10.86 4.55
CA ALA A 38 -11.22 -9.84 3.72
C ALA A 38 -11.75 -9.92 2.28
N ALA A 39 -12.40 -8.86 1.79
CA ALA A 39 -12.99 -8.83 0.45
C ALA A 39 -12.04 -8.25 -0.60
N HIS A 40 -11.43 -7.10 -0.31
CA HIS A 40 -10.47 -6.43 -1.20
C HIS A 40 -9.46 -5.62 -0.40
N ALA A 41 -8.30 -5.35 -0.98
CA ALA A 41 -7.27 -4.55 -0.34
C ALA A 41 -6.55 -3.64 -1.35
N VAL A 42 -6.08 -2.50 -0.86
CA VAL A 42 -5.18 -1.60 -1.59
C VAL A 42 -4.03 -1.13 -0.70
N VAL A 43 -2.89 -0.84 -1.32
CA VAL A 43 -1.79 -0.10 -0.69
C VAL A 43 -1.76 1.29 -1.28
N VAL A 44 -1.73 2.29 -0.41
CA VAL A 44 -1.73 3.70 -0.76
C VAL A 44 -0.45 4.33 -0.23
N SER A 45 0.21 5.15 -1.03
CA SER A 45 1.39 5.89 -0.59
C SER A 45 1.04 7.00 0.41
N ALA A 46 2.06 7.54 1.06
CA ALA A 46 1.93 8.68 1.96
C ALA A 46 1.34 9.95 1.30
N ASP A 47 1.43 10.08 -0.02
CA ASP A 47 0.82 11.17 -0.81
C ASP A 47 -0.55 10.82 -1.41
N GLY A 48 -1.11 9.65 -1.07
CA GLY A 48 -2.47 9.26 -1.44
C GLY A 48 -2.60 8.56 -2.78
N LEU A 49 -1.50 8.18 -3.43
CA LEU A 49 -1.50 7.47 -4.70
C LEU A 49 -1.67 5.97 -4.51
N LEU A 50 -2.46 5.34 -5.38
CA LEU A 50 -2.61 3.89 -5.40
C LEU A 50 -1.29 3.23 -5.82
N LEU A 51 -0.69 2.43 -4.93
CA LEU A 51 0.53 1.67 -5.20
C LEU A 51 0.23 0.25 -5.70
N ALA A 52 -0.81 -0.38 -5.13
CA ALA A 52 -1.23 -1.72 -5.51
C ALA A 52 -2.69 -1.97 -5.10
N ALA A 53 -3.34 -2.87 -5.83
CA ALA A 53 -4.68 -3.37 -5.51
C ALA A 53 -4.72 -4.91 -5.59
N SER A 54 -5.52 -5.53 -4.73
CA SER A 54 -5.80 -6.96 -4.78
C SER A 54 -6.52 -7.31 -6.08
N ARG A 55 -6.27 -8.52 -6.61
CA ARG A 55 -7.04 -9.01 -7.77
C ARG A 55 -8.54 -9.00 -7.50
N GLY A 56 -9.33 -8.78 -8.55
CA GLY A 56 -10.78 -8.73 -8.48
C GLY A 56 -11.38 -7.37 -8.12
N LEU A 57 -10.57 -6.41 -7.64
CA LEU A 57 -11.01 -5.02 -7.47
C LEU A 57 -10.81 -4.24 -8.79
N PRO A 58 -11.88 -3.69 -9.41
CA PRO A 58 -11.74 -2.87 -10.61
C PRO A 58 -10.87 -1.65 -10.35
N LYS A 59 -10.07 -1.25 -11.35
CA LYS A 59 -9.12 -0.14 -11.22
C LYS A 59 -9.77 1.15 -10.69
N ASP A 60 -10.88 1.58 -11.28
CA ASP A 60 -11.58 2.79 -10.85
C ASP A 60 -12.05 2.73 -9.39
N ARG A 61 -12.41 1.52 -8.90
CA ARG A 61 -12.78 1.30 -7.51
C ARG A 61 -11.57 1.30 -6.58
N ALA A 62 -10.43 0.80 -7.04
CA ALA A 62 -9.18 0.86 -6.31
C ALA A 62 -8.71 2.32 -6.13
N ASP A 63 -8.80 3.13 -7.19
CA ASP A 63 -8.48 4.56 -7.13
C ASP A 63 -9.43 5.32 -6.17
N GLN A 64 -10.73 5.02 -6.21
CA GLN A 64 -11.70 5.56 -5.26
C GLN A 64 -11.37 5.15 -3.81
N LEU A 65 -11.04 3.88 -3.57
CA LEU A 65 -10.68 3.39 -2.25
C LEU A 65 -9.38 4.05 -1.75
N ALA A 66 -8.40 4.27 -2.62
CA ALA A 66 -7.17 4.99 -2.27
C ALA A 66 -7.45 6.43 -1.84
N ALA A 67 -8.33 7.14 -2.56
CA ALA A 67 -8.75 8.50 -2.20
C ALA A 67 -9.46 8.54 -0.84
N VAL A 68 -10.40 7.61 -0.60
CA VAL A 68 -11.09 7.48 0.70
C VAL A 68 -10.09 7.19 1.82
N ALA A 69 -9.17 6.24 1.60
CA ALA A 69 -8.18 5.86 2.59
C ALA A 69 -7.26 7.03 2.96
N SER A 70 -6.77 7.79 1.96
CA SER A 70 -5.95 8.98 2.17
C SER A 70 -6.66 10.05 3.01
N GLY A 71 -7.95 10.31 2.72
CA GLY A 71 -8.76 11.25 3.47
C GLY A 71 -8.94 10.83 4.93
N LEU A 72 -9.31 9.57 5.18
CA LEU A 72 -9.50 9.04 6.53
C LEU A 72 -8.22 9.04 7.35
N THR A 73 -7.10 8.60 6.77
CA THR A 73 -5.78 8.63 7.44
C THR A 73 -5.36 10.06 7.79
N SER A 74 -5.60 11.02 6.90
CA SER A 74 -5.29 12.44 7.16
C SER A 74 -6.12 13.00 8.32
N LEU A 75 -7.42 12.70 8.35
CA LEU A 75 -8.33 13.13 9.42
C LEU A 75 -7.93 12.50 10.76
N ALA A 76 -7.66 11.18 10.77
CA ALA A 76 -7.24 10.47 11.98
C ALA A 76 -5.93 11.02 12.54
N ARG A 77 -4.93 11.27 11.67
CA ARG A 77 -3.66 11.89 12.08
C ARG A 77 -3.86 13.30 12.61
N GLY A 78 -4.71 14.10 11.96
CA GLY A 78 -5.07 15.45 12.43
C GLY A 78 -5.70 15.42 13.82
N ALA A 79 -6.64 14.52 14.06
CA ALA A 79 -7.25 14.33 15.38
C ALA A 79 -6.19 13.94 16.43
N ALA A 80 -5.33 12.97 16.11
CA ALA A 80 -4.28 12.55 17.03
C ALA A 80 -3.28 13.68 17.36
N GLN A 81 -2.99 14.57 16.41
CA GLN A 81 -2.16 15.74 16.65
C GLN A 81 -2.86 16.77 17.54
N VAL A 82 -4.13 17.08 17.27
CA VAL A 82 -4.92 18.07 18.04
C VAL A 82 -5.09 17.65 19.50
N PHE A 83 -5.25 16.35 19.74
CA PHE A 83 -5.51 15.80 21.07
C PHE A 83 -4.28 15.13 21.70
N GLU A 84 -3.08 15.32 21.14
CA GLU A 84 -1.82 14.73 21.64
C GLU A 84 -1.88 13.20 21.84
N GLY A 85 -2.67 12.50 21.01
CA GLY A 85 -2.95 11.07 21.12
C GLY A 85 -1.86 10.14 20.60
N GLY A 86 -0.75 10.68 20.08
CA GLY A 86 0.35 9.89 19.53
C GLY A 86 0.08 9.33 18.12
N PRO A 87 0.87 8.35 17.65
CA PRO A 87 0.71 7.79 16.30
C PRO A 87 -0.57 6.98 16.16
N VAL A 88 -1.27 7.15 15.02
CA VAL A 88 -2.46 6.35 14.69
C VAL A 88 -2.02 4.96 14.25
N ALA A 89 -2.28 3.96 15.08
CA ALA A 89 -2.01 2.56 14.78
C ALA A 89 -2.92 2.03 13.66
N GLN A 90 -4.22 2.28 13.80
CA GLN A 90 -5.24 1.82 12.87
C GLN A 90 -6.52 2.65 12.95
N THR A 91 -7.30 2.62 11.87
CA THR A 91 -8.65 3.17 11.79
C THR A 91 -9.61 2.07 11.32
N VAL A 92 -10.77 1.95 11.97
CA VAL A 92 -11.82 1.01 11.59
C VAL A 92 -13.11 1.79 11.36
N VAL A 93 -13.70 1.62 10.19
CA VAL A 93 -15.01 2.20 9.84
C VAL A 93 -15.98 1.05 9.64
N GLU A 94 -16.99 0.98 10.49
CA GLU A 94 -18.10 0.04 10.37
C GLU A 94 -19.22 0.66 9.51
N MET A 95 -19.69 -0.11 8.53
CA MET A 95 -20.76 0.25 7.63
C MET A 95 -21.82 -0.86 7.69
N ALA A 96 -23.07 -0.55 7.31
CA ALA A 96 -24.15 -1.53 7.35
C ALA A 96 -23.86 -2.84 6.57
N ASN A 97 -22.99 -2.77 5.56
CA ASN A 97 -22.66 -3.88 4.68
C ASN A 97 -21.17 -4.28 4.74
N GLY A 98 -20.48 -4.01 5.86
CA GLY A 98 -19.11 -4.45 6.07
C GLY A 98 -18.23 -3.38 6.70
N PHE A 99 -16.92 -3.57 6.55
CA PHE A 99 -15.93 -2.78 7.26
C PHE A 99 -14.90 -2.19 6.30
N LEU A 100 -14.30 -1.08 6.70
CA LEU A 100 -13.08 -0.54 6.11
C LEU A 100 -12.02 -0.42 7.21
N PHE A 101 -10.94 -1.16 7.05
CA PHE A 101 -9.78 -1.13 7.93
C PHE A 101 -8.65 -0.35 7.25
N LEU A 102 -7.98 0.51 8.01
CA LEU A 102 -6.77 1.20 7.58
C LEU A 102 -5.68 0.95 8.61
N MET A 103 -4.49 0.60 8.13
CA MET A 103 -3.31 0.41 8.96
C MET A 103 -2.10 1.12 8.37
N SER A 104 -1.42 1.89 9.22
CA SER A 104 -0.23 2.63 8.86
C SER A 104 0.95 1.69 8.64
N VAL A 105 1.71 1.91 7.58
CA VAL A 105 2.99 1.23 7.28
C VAL A 105 4.15 2.16 7.68
N SER A 106 5.27 1.59 8.10
CA SER A 106 6.41 2.35 8.68
C SER A 106 7.02 3.40 7.73
N ASP A 107 6.81 3.31 6.43
CA ASP A 107 7.26 4.28 5.42
C ASP A 107 6.27 5.44 5.20
N GLY A 108 5.17 5.46 5.94
CA GLY A 108 4.07 6.43 5.80
C GLY A 108 3.00 6.02 4.80
N SER A 109 3.15 4.87 4.12
CA SER A 109 2.10 4.27 3.31
C SER A 109 0.98 3.70 4.19
N CYS A 110 -0.15 3.37 3.59
CA CYS A 110 -1.33 2.85 4.26
C CYS A 110 -1.84 1.59 3.55
N LEU A 111 -2.09 0.53 4.33
CA LEU A 111 -2.85 -0.63 3.87
C LEU A 111 -4.33 -0.38 4.18
N ALA A 112 -5.19 -0.45 3.16
CA ALA A 112 -6.64 -0.36 3.32
C ALA A 112 -7.30 -1.67 2.89
N VAL A 113 -8.20 -2.19 3.72
CA VAL A 113 -8.88 -3.47 3.51
C VAL A 113 -10.38 -3.28 3.68
N LEU A 114 -11.15 -3.75 2.70
CA LEU A 114 -12.59 -3.89 2.79
C LEU A 114 -12.92 -5.26 3.39
N GLY A 115 -13.68 -5.28 4.48
CA GLY A 115 -14.19 -6.47 5.13
C GLY A 115 -15.66 -6.72 4.82
N ALA A 116 -16.05 -7.99 4.78
CA ALA A 116 -17.44 -8.42 4.70
C ALA A 116 -18.20 -8.13 6.02
N PRO A 117 -19.56 -8.14 6.03
CA PRO A 117 -20.35 -7.91 7.25
C PRO A 117 -20.10 -8.93 8.37
N ASP A 118 -19.66 -10.13 8.02
CA ASP A 118 -19.37 -11.24 8.92
C ASP A 118 -17.88 -11.39 9.25
N SER A 119 -17.05 -10.39 8.90
CA SER A 119 -15.62 -10.39 9.22
C SER A 119 -15.37 -10.47 10.72
N ASP A 120 -14.47 -11.37 11.12
CA ASP A 120 -13.81 -11.28 12.42
C ASP A 120 -12.80 -10.14 12.38
N ILE A 121 -13.17 -9.00 13.00
CA ILE A 121 -12.35 -7.79 13.08
C ILE A 121 -10.97 -8.10 13.66
N GLY A 122 -10.89 -8.92 14.71
CA GLY A 122 -9.64 -9.23 15.39
C GLY A 122 -8.69 -10.01 14.49
N LEU A 123 -9.22 -11.00 13.76
CA LEU A 123 -8.44 -11.79 12.80
C LEU A 123 -7.94 -10.93 11.63
N VAL A 124 -8.80 -10.10 11.04
CA VAL A 124 -8.43 -9.24 9.91
C VAL A 124 -7.32 -8.27 10.34
N VAL A 125 -7.48 -7.62 11.49
CA VAL A 125 -6.48 -6.70 12.04
C VAL A 125 -5.16 -7.42 12.33
N TYR A 126 -5.21 -8.61 12.94
CA TYR A 126 -4.01 -9.41 13.22
C TYR A 126 -3.23 -9.74 11.95
N GLU A 127 -3.91 -10.23 10.91
CA GLU A 127 -3.29 -10.55 9.63
C GLU A 127 -2.79 -9.31 8.88
N MET A 128 -3.47 -8.16 9.04
CA MET A 128 -2.99 -6.88 8.53
C MET A 128 -1.67 -6.48 9.21
N THR A 129 -1.55 -6.65 10.52
CA THR A 129 -0.28 -6.36 11.24
C THR A 129 0.86 -7.20 10.69
N LEU A 130 0.65 -8.52 10.52
CA LEU A 130 1.66 -9.40 9.94
C LEU A 130 2.03 -9.02 8.49
N LEU A 131 1.04 -8.57 7.70
CA LEU A 131 1.28 -8.14 6.32
C LEU A 131 2.09 -6.84 6.27
N VAL A 132 1.74 -5.86 7.09
CA VAL A 132 2.42 -4.57 7.18
C VAL A 132 3.88 -4.76 7.62
N ASP A 133 4.14 -5.63 8.59
CA ASP A 133 5.50 -5.97 9.02
C ASP A 133 6.32 -6.57 7.86
N ARG A 134 5.71 -7.48 7.08
CA ARG A 134 6.36 -8.09 5.91
C ARG A 134 6.63 -7.07 4.80
N VAL A 135 5.68 -6.18 4.54
CA VAL A 135 5.81 -5.08 3.57
C VAL A 135 6.93 -4.13 4.02
N GLY A 136 7.00 -3.79 5.31
CA GLY A 136 8.03 -2.94 5.89
C GLY A 136 9.45 -3.49 5.71
N GLN A 137 9.62 -4.82 5.78
CA GLN A 137 10.91 -5.49 5.54
C GLN A 137 11.33 -5.50 4.06
N GLN A 138 10.38 -5.55 3.13
CA GLN A 138 10.66 -5.51 1.69
C GLN A 138 10.92 -4.09 1.16
N MET A 139 10.63 -3.07 1.95
CA MET A 139 10.95 -1.66 1.65
C MET A 139 12.24 -1.27 2.36
N THR A 140 13.39 -1.68 1.83
CA THR A 140 14.69 -1.32 2.39
C THR A 140 14.98 0.19 2.31
N PRO A 141 15.84 0.73 3.20
CA PRO A 141 16.19 2.15 3.24
C PRO A 141 16.71 2.71 1.91
N GLU A 142 17.42 1.93 1.09
CA GLU A 142 17.93 2.39 -0.21
C GLU A 142 16.81 2.68 -1.21
N LEU A 143 15.68 1.99 -1.11
CA LEU A 143 14.51 2.19 -1.97
C LEU A 143 13.73 3.46 -1.57
N ARG A 144 13.70 3.79 -0.26
CA ARG A 144 13.14 5.05 0.25
C ARG A 144 13.93 6.28 -0.23
N ALA A 145 15.26 6.18 -0.24
CA ALA A 145 16.14 7.25 -0.70
C ALA A 145 15.96 7.57 -2.21
N GLN A 146 15.69 6.55 -3.04
CA GLN A 146 15.45 6.74 -4.48
C GLN A 146 14.11 7.42 -4.77
N LEU A 147 13.07 7.14 -3.99
CA LEU A 147 11.75 7.79 -4.14
C LEU A 147 11.75 9.24 -3.64
N GLN A 148 12.53 9.55 -2.59
CA GLN A 148 12.72 10.93 -2.11
C GLN A 148 13.68 11.75 -2.99
N GLY A 149 14.65 11.11 -3.64
CA GLY A 149 15.61 11.75 -4.55
C GLY A 149 15.02 12.17 -5.90
N SER A 150 13.92 11.58 -6.34
CA SER A 150 13.28 11.91 -7.63
C SER A 150 12.42 13.19 -7.61
N ARG A 151 12.43 13.93 -6.49
CA ARG A 151 11.70 15.20 -6.29
C ARG A 151 12.62 16.44 -6.23
N ARG A 152 13.85 16.33 -6.75
CA ARG A 152 14.77 17.46 -6.94
C ARG A 152 15.08 17.69 -8.40
#